data_AF-A0AAZ1XJ62-F1
#
_entry.id   AF-A0AAZ1XJ62-F1
#
_cell.length_a   1.000
_cell.length_b   1.000
_cell.length_c   1.000
_cell.angle_alpha   90.00
_cell.angle_beta   90.00
_cell.angle_gamma   90.00
#
_symmetry.space_group_name_H-M   'P 1'
#
loop_
_entity.id
_entity.type
_entity.pdbx_description
1 polymer ?
#
loop_
_entity_poly.entity_id
_entity_poly.type
_entity_poly.pdbx_seq_one_letter_code
_entity_poly.pdbx_strand_id
1 'polypeptide(L)'
;MGPVFAVVLVFVGCCSNVVFLELLVRDFPGCGNIVTFAQFVFIALEGFIFETNFGRKKPAIPISNYVIMVTMFFTVSVINNYALNFNIAMPLHMIFRSGSLIANMILGIIILKKRYSASKYLSIALVSAGIFICTIMSAKQVVSAAAEHWNVSNEGSEDQGFYAFMHWLIGIAMLTFALLMSARMGIFQETLYKKYGKHSKEALFYNHCLPLPGFLLLSTNIYSHCVLFNQSTPVLIPGVELSVPIMWIYLLINVITQYVCIRGVFILTTECASLTVTLVVTLRKFLSLIFSIIYFQNPFTTWHWVGTAVVFVGTLLYTEVWSSVWAALRGPDAKEKKAE
;
A
#
# COMPACT_ATOMS: atom_id res chain seq x y z
N MET A 1 9.93 -20.26 0.76
CA MET A 1 10.20 -19.00 0.01
C MET A 1 10.65 -17.96 1.01
N GLY A 2 11.84 -17.38 0.86
CA GLY A 2 12.39 -16.46 1.86
C GLY A 2 11.88 -15.01 1.73
N PRO A 3 12.18 -14.12 2.71
CA PRO A 3 11.76 -12.72 2.71
C PRO A 3 12.21 -11.92 1.48
N VAL A 4 13.42 -12.17 0.97
CA VAL A 4 13.98 -11.46 -0.21
C VAL A 4 13.12 -11.69 -1.45
N PHE A 5 12.71 -12.94 -1.68
CA PHE A 5 11.83 -13.29 -2.78
C PHE A 5 10.48 -12.54 -2.67
N ALA A 6 9.91 -12.48 -1.47
CA ALA A 6 8.67 -11.75 -1.22
C ALA A 6 8.81 -10.25 -1.54
N VAL A 7 9.92 -9.62 -1.12
CA VAL A 7 10.21 -8.21 -1.42
C VAL A 7 10.30 -7.97 -2.93
N VAL A 8 11.00 -8.83 -3.68
CA VAL A 8 11.10 -8.71 -5.15
C VAL A 8 9.71 -8.80 -5.80
N LEU A 9 8.87 -9.76 -5.40
CA LEU A 9 7.50 -9.86 -5.91
C LEU A 9 6.67 -8.60 -5.63
N VAL A 10 6.83 -8.02 -4.43
CA VAL A 10 6.14 -6.77 -4.06
C VAL A 10 6.57 -5.63 -4.97
N PHE A 11 7.87 -5.40 -5.16
CA PHE A 11 8.30 -4.28 -6.00
C PHE A 11 7.96 -4.50 -7.49
N VAL A 12 8.28 -5.66 -8.05
CA VAL A 12 8.01 -5.95 -9.48
C VAL A 12 6.51 -5.95 -9.76
N GLY A 13 5.73 -6.69 -8.96
CA GLY A 13 4.29 -6.82 -9.18
C GLY A 13 3.57 -5.48 -9.01
N CYS A 14 3.85 -4.76 -7.94
CA CYS A 14 3.08 -3.56 -7.66
C CYS A 14 3.51 -2.35 -8.50
N CYS A 15 4.81 -2.19 -8.82
CA CYS A 15 5.24 -1.12 -9.71
C CYS A 15 4.69 -1.34 -11.14
N SER A 16 4.64 -2.59 -11.61
CA SER A 16 4.01 -2.91 -12.90
C SER A 16 2.49 -2.68 -12.85
N ASN A 17 1.84 -3.06 -11.75
CA ASN A 17 0.40 -2.87 -11.56
C ASN A 17 -0.03 -1.39 -11.69
N VAL A 18 0.73 -0.47 -11.10
CA VAL A 18 0.44 0.98 -11.16
C VAL A 18 0.40 1.49 -12.60
N VAL A 19 1.30 1.03 -13.48
CA VAL A 19 1.32 1.45 -14.89
C VAL A 19 0.00 1.12 -15.58
N PHE A 20 -0.48 -0.12 -15.45
CA PHE A 20 -1.73 -0.52 -16.09
C PHE A 20 -2.97 0.05 -15.41
N LEU A 21 -2.91 0.27 -14.09
CA LEU A 21 -3.99 0.96 -13.38
C LEU A 21 -4.16 2.39 -13.91
N GLU A 22 -3.06 3.08 -14.13
CA GLU A 22 -3.04 4.45 -14.63
C GLU A 22 -3.57 4.53 -16.07
N LEU A 23 -3.18 3.58 -16.94
CA LEU A 23 -3.75 3.49 -18.30
C LEU A 23 -5.27 3.29 -18.28
N LEU A 24 -5.78 2.45 -17.37
CA LEU A 24 -7.22 2.21 -17.22
C LEU A 24 -7.96 3.45 -16.70
N VAL A 25 -7.41 4.13 -15.69
CA VAL A 25 -8.02 5.31 -15.06
C VAL A 25 -7.98 6.52 -15.99
N ARG A 26 -6.93 6.66 -16.80
CA ARG A 26 -6.80 7.74 -17.78
C ARG A 26 -7.89 7.68 -18.86
N ASP A 27 -8.18 6.50 -19.38
CA ASP A 27 -9.14 6.35 -20.47
C ASP A 27 -10.58 6.24 -19.94
N PHE A 28 -10.78 5.59 -18.78
CA PHE A 28 -12.08 5.48 -18.13
C PHE A 28 -12.01 5.83 -16.63
N PRO A 29 -12.12 7.12 -16.28
CA PRO A 29 -12.18 7.56 -14.89
C PRO A 29 -13.31 6.85 -14.13
N GLY A 30 -13.05 6.43 -12.89
CA GLY A 30 -14.02 5.70 -12.07
C GLY A 30 -14.02 4.18 -12.24
N CYS A 31 -13.21 3.61 -13.14
CA CYS A 31 -13.10 2.16 -13.35
C CYS A 31 -12.50 1.37 -12.16
N GLY A 32 -12.12 2.03 -11.07
CA GLY A 32 -11.47 1.38 -9.92
C GLY A 32 -12.27 0.22 -9.31
N ASN A 33 -13.60 0.28 -9.35
CA ASN A 33 -14.45 -0.79 -8.82
C ASN A 33 -14.38 -2.07 -9.67
N ILE A 34 -14.45 -1.97 -10.99
CA ILE A 34 -14.32 -3.14 -11.89
C ILE A 34 -12.90 -3.73 -11.80
N VAL A 35 -11.88 -2.88 -11.70
CA VAL A 35 -10.49 -3.32 -11.54
C VAL A 35 -10.32 -4.12 -10.25
N THR A 36 -10.75 -3.57 -9.11
CA THR A 36 -10.63 -4.23 -7.82
C THR A 36 -11.47 -5.50 -7.76
N PHE A 37 -12.68 -5.48 -8.34
CA PHE A 37 -13.54 -6.66 -8.44
C PHE A 37 -12.85 -7.78 -9.23
N ALA A 38 -12.31 -7.49 -10.42
CA ALA A 38 -11.61 -8.48 -11.24
C ALA A 38 -10.38 -9.06 -10.52
N GLN A 39 -9.62 -8.23 -9.80
CA GLN A 39 -8.50 -8.68 -8.98
C GLN A 39 -8.96 -9.65 -7.88
N PHE A 40 -10.03 -9.32 -7.16
CA PHE A 40 -10.56 -10.15 -6.07
C PHE A 40 -11.12 -11.46 -6.60
N VAL A 41 -11.87 -11.44 -7.71
CA VAL A 41 -12.41 -12.63 -8.36
C VAL A 41 -11.28 -13.55 -8.81
N PHE A 42 -10.25 -13.02 -9.47
CA PHE A 42 -9.12 -13.83 -9.92
C PHE A 42 -8.39 -14.50 -8.75
N ILE A 43 -8.07 -13.74 -7.69
CA ILE A 43 -7.40 -14.28 -6.49
C ILE A 43 -8.28 -15.33 -5.80
N ALA A 44 -9.58 -15.08 -5.69
CA ALA A 44 -10.52 -16.00 -5.07
C ALA A 44 -10.66 -17.29 -5.89
N LEU A 45 -10.75 -17.22 -7.22
CA LEU A 45 -10.84 -18.39 -8.09
C LEU A 45 -9.56 -19.23 -8.05
N GLU A 46 -8.40 -18.59 -8.16
CA GLU A 46 -7.10 -19.26 -8.04
C GLU A 46 -6.97 -19.96 -6.68
N GLY A 47 -7.27 -19.26 -5.58
CA GLY A 47 -7.24 -19.83 -4.24
C GLY A 47 -8.28 -20.94 -4.03
N PHE A 48 -9.47 -20.81 -4.62
CA PHE A 48 -10.50 -21.84 -4.51
C PHE A 48 -10.05 -23.15 -5.17
N ILE A 49 -9.47 -23.06 -6.36
CA ILE A 49 -8.98 -24.21 -7.12
C ILE A 49 -7.72 -24.80 -6.48
N PHE A 50 -6.68 -23.99 -6.29
CA PHE A 50 -5.35 -24.50 -5.94
C PHE A 50 -5.06 -24.57 -4.43
N GLU A 51 -5.67 -23.71 -3.62
CA GLU A 51 -5.43 -23.71 -2.17
C GLU A 51 -6.49 -24.50 -1.41
N THR A 52 -7.78 -24.32 -1.72
CA THR A 52 -8.86 -25.00 -0.99
C THR A 52 -9.26 -26.35 -1.59
N ASN A 53 -8.73 -26.70 -2.77
CA ASN A 53 -9.11 -27.90 -3.53
C ASN A 53 -10.64 -28.00 -3.67
N PHE A 54 -11.26 -26.98 -4.25
CA PHE A 54 -12.72 -26.87 -4.41
C PHE A 54 -13.48 -26.98 -3.07
N GLY A 55 -12.93 -26.39 -2.01
CA GLY A 55 -13.52 -26.41 -0.66
C GLY A 55 -13.33 -27.72 0.13
N ARG A 56 -12.58 -28.70 -0.41
CA ARG A 56 -12.32 -29.98 0.29
C ARG A 56 -11.31 -29.83 1.43
N LYS A 57 -10.38 -28.88 1.33
CA LYS A 57 -9.37 -28.60 2.35
C LYS A 57 -9.97 -27.75 3.46
N LYS A 58 -9.89 -28.22 4.71
CA LYS A 58 -10.28 -27.42 5.89
C LYS A 58 -9.25 -26.31 6.16
N PRO A 59 -9.68 -25.10 6.53
CA PRO A 59 -8.77 -24.01 6.84
C PRO A 59 -7.96 -24.31 8.10
N ALA A 60 -6.66 -24.01 8.07
CA ALA A 60 -5.78 -24.11 9.22
C ALA A 60 -6.06 -23.01 10.25
N ILE A 61 -6.49 -21.83 9.78
CA ILE A 61 -6.86 -20.69 10.61
C ILE A 61 -8.39 -20.58 10.68
N PRO A 62 -9.00 -20.45 11.88
CA PRO A 62 -10.44 -20.29 11.99
C PRO A 62 -10.93 -19.07 11.20
N ILE A 63 -12.00 -19.27 10.41
CA ILE A 63 -12.55 -18.26 9.49
C ILE A 63 -12.92 -16.96 10.21
N SER A 64 -13.31 -17.03 11.49
CA SER A 64 -13.58 -15.86 12.33
C SER A 64 -12.42 -14.87 12.37
N ASN A 65 -11.16 -15.33 12.35
CA ASN A 65 -10.00 -14.44 12.31
C ASN A 65 -9.88 -13.71 10.96
N TYR A 66 -10.24 -14.37 9.86
CA TYR A 66 -10.26 -13.73 8.53
C TYR A 66 -11.39 -12.71 8.42
N VAL A 67 -12.57 -13.01 9.00
CA VAL A 67 -13.66 -12.02 9.09
C VAL A 67 -13.18 -10.79 9.86
N ILE A 68 -12.48 -10.96 10.99
CA ILE A 68 -11.90 -9.82 11.74
C ILE A 68 -10.92 -9.02 10.87
N MET A 69 -10.03 -9.68 10.12
CA MET A 69 -9.09 -8.97 9.22
C MET A 69 -9.81 -8.18 8.14
N VAL A 70 -10.80 -8.80 7.49
CA VAL A 70 -11.60 -8.19 6.43
C VAL A 70 -12.37 -6.99 6.97
N THR A 71 -12.98 -7.11 8.14
CA THR A 71 -13.67 -5.99 8.79
C THR A 71 -12.71 -4.85 9.12
N MET A 72 -11.53 -5.15 9.69
CA MET A 72 -10.51 -4.11 9.96
C MET A 72 -10.06 -3.42 8.65
N PHE A 73 -9.79 -4.19 7.60
CA PHE A 73 -9.39 -3.67 6.30
C PHE A 73 -10.49 -2.79 5.67
N PHE A 74 -11.73 -3.24 5.72
CA PHE A 74 -12.89 -2.51 5.20
C PHE A 74 -13.09 -1.20 5.96
N THR A 75 -13.08 -1.23 7.30
CA THR A 75 -13.18 -0.03 8.14
C THR A 75 -12.07 0.97 7.82
N VAL A 76 -10.82 0.51 7.72
CA VAL A 76 -9.69 1.37 7.35
C VAL A 76 -9.89 1.97 5.96
N SER A 77 -10.36 1.19 4.99
CA SER A 77 -10.57 1.64 3.61
C SER A 77 -11.69 2.68 3.51
N VAL A 78 -12.83 2.42 4.15
CA VAL A 78 -13.98 3.35 4.18
C VAL A 78 -13.60 4.66 4.86
N ILE A 79 -12.96 4.61 6.03
CA ILE A 79 -12.61 5.82 6.77
C ILE A 79 -11.57 6.65 6.03
N ASN A 80 -10.54 6.02 5.42
CA ASN A 80 -9.56 6.76 4.61
C ASN A 80 -10.23 7.45 3.41
N ASN A 81 -11.12 6.76 2.71
CA ASN A 81 -11.81 7.33 1.55
C ASN A 81 -12.76 8.46 1.97
N TYR A 82 -13.52 8.27 3.06
CA TYR A 82 -14.47 9.27 3.55
C TYR A 82 -13.77 10.50 4.14
N ALA A 83 -12.56 10.35 4.69
CA ALA A 83 -11.77 11.47 5.24
C ALA A 83 -11.45 12.55 4.19
N LEU A 84 -11.41 12.22 2.90
CA LEU A 84 -11.18 13.19 1.82
C LEU A 84 -12.32 14.22 1.71
N ASN A 85 -13.54 13.89 2.17
CA ASN A 85 -14.67 14.81 2.18
C ASN A 85 -14.57 15.89 3.27
N PHE A 86 -13.57 15.82 4.15
CA PHE A 86 -13.35 16.76 5.25
C PHE A 86 -12.27 17.81 4.92
N ASN A 87 -12.18 18.22 3.65
CA ASN A 87 -11.20 19.20 3.15
C ASN A 87 -9.75 18.80 3.43
N ILE A 88 -9.47 17.50 3.48
CA ILE A 88 -8.11 17.00 3.64
C ILE A 88 -7.47 16.92 2.26
N ALA A 89 -6.44 17.74 2.04
CA ALA A 89 -5.67 17.68 0.82
C ALA A 89 -5.00 16.29 0.67
N MET A 90 -4.97 15.75 -0.56
CA MET A 90 -4.34 14.45 -0.86
C MET A 90 -2.89 14.32 -0.33
N PRO A 91 -2.04 15.36 -0.39
CA PRO A 91 -0.71 15.30 0.22
C PRO A 91 -0.75 15.12 1.74
N LEU A 92 -1.66 15.81 2.44
CA LEU A 92 -1.82 15.64 3.89
C LEU A 92 -2.27 14.21 4.22
N HIS A 93 -3.21 13.66 3.44
CA HIS A 93 -3.61 12.25 3.56
C HIS A 93 -2.42 11.28 3.35
N MET A 94 -1.54 11.56 2.39
CA MET A 94 -0.32 10.76 2.16
C MET A 94 0.68 10.85 3.33
N ILE A 95 0.84 12.02 3.95
CA ILE A 95 1.66 12.21 5.15
C ILE A 95 1.12 11.35 6.30
N PHE A 96 -0.18 11.43 6.59
CA PHE A 96 -0.81 10.61 7.61
C PHE A 96 -0.61 9.12 7.32
N ARG A 97 -0.83 8.67 6.09
CA ARG A 97 -0.64 7.26 5.72
C ARG A 97 0.79 6.75 5.99
N SER A 98 1.78 7.63 5.88
CA SER A 98 3.19 7.33 6.15
C SER A 98 3.49 7.19 7.65
N GLY A 99 2.68 7.82 8.50
CA GLY A 99 2.71 7.65 9.96
C GLY A 99 2.32 6.25 10.45
N SER A 100 1.82 5.37 9.56
CA SER A 100 1.55 3.96 9.89
C SER A 100 2.78 3.22 10.45
N LEU A 101 4.00 3.60 10.05
CA LEU A 101 5.24 3.08 10.63
C LEU A 101 5.36 3.39 12.13
N ILE A 102 5.13 4.65 12.48
CA ILE A 102 5.21 5.14 13.86
C ILE A 102 4.14 4.45 14.71
N ALA A 103 2.89 4.39 14.23
CA ALA A 103 1.83 3.71 14.96
C ALA A 103 2.07 2.21 15.10
N ASN A 104 2.60 1.53 14.09
CA ASN A 104 2.93 0.11 14.19
C ASN A 104 4.04 -0.13 15.21
N MET A 105 5.05 0.75 15.26
CA MET A 105 6.07 0.70 16.30
C MET A 105 5.47 0.91 17.70
N ILE A 106 4.67 1.96 17.91
CA ILE A 106 4.03 2.29 19.19
C ILE A 106 3.12 1.14 19.65
N LEU A 107 2.20 0.68 18.80
CA LEU A 107 1.32 -0.43 19.14
C LEU A 107 2.08 -1.74 19.32
N GLY A 108 3.19 -1.94 18.60
CA GLY A 108 4.08 -3.09 18.82
C GLY A 108 4.73 -3.08 20.21
N ILE A 109 5.09 -1.91 20.74
CA ILE A 109 5.59 -1.75 22.11
C ILE A 109 4.45 -2.01 23.12
N ILE A 110 3.26 -1.44 22.88
CA ILE A 110 2.15 -1.51 23.83
C ILE A 110 1.55 -2.92 23.89
N ILE A 111 1.22 -3.51 22.74
CA ILE A 111 0.49 -4.78 22.60
C ILE A 111 1.41 -5.98 22.64
N LEU A 112 2.49 -5.97 21.84
CA LEU A 112 3.42 -7.11 21.76
C LEU A 112 4.57 -7.03 22.75
N LYS A 113 4.66 -5.94 23.55
CA LYS A 113 5.77 -5.67 24.48
C LYS A 113 7.16 -5.77 23.83
N LYS A 114 7.23 -5.45 22.53
CA LYS A 114 8.49 -5.46 21.77
C LYS A 114 9.42 -4.35 22.25
N ARG A 115 10.71 -4.63 22.23
CA ARG A 115 11.78 -3.64 22.36
C ARG A 115 12.46 -3.49 21.02
N TYR A 116 12.62 -2.25 20.56
CA TYR A 116 13.30 -1.92 19.31
C TYR A 116 14.67 -1.29 19.64
N SER A 117 15.66 -1.52 18.78
CA SER A 117 16.97 -0.86 18.91
C SER A 117 16.88 0.62 18.54
N ALA A 118 17.81 1.44 19.04
CA ALA A 118 17.88 2.87 18.73
C ALA A 118 17.93 3.13 17.20
N SER A 119 18.63 2.27 16.47
CA SER A 119 18.70 2.28 15.00
C SER A 119 17.31 2.24 14.34
N LYS A 120 16.38 1.41 14.85
CA LYS A 120 15.02 1.30 14.32
C LYS A 120 14.20 2.56 14.56
N TYR A 121 14.35 3.21 15.72
CA TYR A 121 13.67 4.48 16.00
C TYR A 121 14.16 5.58 15.06
N LEU A 122 15.48 5.75 14.94
CA LEU A 122 16.07 6.74 14.04
C LEU A 122 15.69 6.46 12.58
N SER A 123 15.70 5.19 12.17
CA SER A 123 15.27 4.77 10.84
C SER A 123 13.84 5.20 10.52
N ILE A 124 12.87 4.90 11.41
CA ILE A 124 11.47 5.28 11.18
C ILE A 124 11.31 6.80 11.17
N ALA A 125 12.03 7.52 12.03
CA ALA A 125 12.02 8.97 12.04
C ALA A 125 12.51 9.54 10.70
N LEU A 126 13.64 9.03 10.17
CA LEU A 126 14.18 9.43 8.88
C LEU A 126 13.21 9.10 7.74
N VAL A 127 12.70 7.87 7.65
CA VAL A 127 11.74 7.49 6.60
C VAL A 127 10.49 8.37 6.64
N SER A 128 9.97 8.65 7.84
CA SER A 128 8.79 9.53 7.99
C SER A 128 9.09 10.96 7.58
N ALA A 129 10.26 11.51 7.97
CA ALA A 129 10.69 12.85 7.61
C ALA A 129 10.92 13.00 6.10
N GLY A 130 11.56 12.03 5.45
CA GLY A 130 11.80 12.06 4.01
C GLY A 130 10.50 12.03 3.20
N ILE A 131 9.54 11.19 3.57
CA ILE A 131 8.22 11.18 2.92
C ILE A 131 7.48 12.50 3.15
N PHE A 132 7.56 13.05 4.37
CA PHE A 132 6.96 14.35 4.69
C PHE A 132 7.51 15.48 3.80
N ILE A 133 8.83 15.57 3.65
CA ILE A 133 9.51 16.56 2.79
C ILE A 133 9.03 16.43 1.34
N CYS A 134 9.10 15.22 0.76
CA CYS A 134 8.65 14.99 -0.61
C CYS A 134 7.18 15.40 -0.79
N THR A 135 6.32 14.99 0.14
CA THR A 135 4.87 15.19 0.02
C THR A 135 4.48 16.66 0.10
N ILE A 136 5.08 17.45 1.01
CA ILE A 136 4.82 18.90 1.08
C ILE A 136 5.28 19.61 -0.20
N MET A 137 6.40 19.19 -0.77
CA MET A 137 6.93 19.82 -1.96
C MET A 137 6.08 19.52 -3.19
N SER A 138 5.61 18.28 -3.34
CA SER A 138 4.61 17.94 -4.36
C SER A 138 3.30 18.73 -4.16
N ALA A 139 2.85 18.89 -2.91
CA ALA A 139 1.65 19.68 -2.59
C ALA A 139 1.77 21.14 -3.04
N LYS A 140 2.89 21.78 -2.70
CA LYS A 140 3.16 23.17 -3.04
C LYS A 140 3.16 23.41 -4.55
N GLN A 141 3.69 22.47 -5.34
CA GLN A 141 3.71 22.58 -6.80
C GLN A 141 2.31 22.56 -7.40
N VAL A 142 1.42 21.70 -6.87
CA VAL A 142 0.01 21.66 -7.30
C VAL A 142 -0.70 22.97 -6.95
N VAL A 143 -0.47 23.49 -5.74
CA VAL A 143 -1.06 24.77 -5.30
C VAL A 143 -0.53 25.94 -6.13
N SER A 144 0.78 26.00 -6.41
CA SER A 144 1.34 27.08 -7.24
C SER A 144 0.83 27.03 -8.68
N ALA A 145 0.69 25.82 -9.26
CA ALA A 145 0.11 25.66 -10.60
C ALA A 145 -1.37 26.06 -10.64
N ALA A 146 -2.13 25.81 -9.56
CA ALA A 146 -3.52 26.25 -9.45
C ALA A 146 -3.66 27.75 -9.18
N ALA A 147 -2.73 28.35 -8.41
CA ALA A 147 -2.72 29.77 -8.09
C ALA A 147 -2.39 30.66 -9.30
N GLU A 148 -1.59 30.18 -10.26
CA GLU A 148 -1.41 30.85 -11.55
C GLU A 148 -2.71 30.92 -12.38
N HIS A 149 -3.72 30.11 -12.05
CA HIS A 149 -5.00 30.06 -12.75
C HIS A 149 -6.14 30.85 -12.06
N TRP A 150 -6.01 31.20 -10.77
CA TRP A 150 -7.07 31.87 -10.00
C TRP A 150 -6.52 33.07 -9.20
N ASN A 151 -6.38 34.21 -9.88
CA ASN A 151 -6.52 35.50 -9.21
C ASN A 151 -8.03 35.79 -9.12
N VAL A 152 -8.60 35.77 -7.90
CA VAL A 152 -9.55 36.78 -7.37
C VAL A 152 -10.30 36.29 -6.11
N SER A 153 -10.27 37.20 -5.12
CA SER A 153 -11.15 37.48 -3.97
C SER A 153 -11.49 36.41 -2.92
N ASN A 154 -10.93 36.64 -1.73
CA ASN A 154 -11.49 36.27 -0.42
C ASN A 154 -12.58 37.28 -0.03
N GLU A 155 -13.77 36.79 0.35
CA GLU A 155 -14.54 37.33 1.47
C GLU A 155 -15.32 36.17 2.11
N GLY A 156 -15.20 36.01 3.44
CA GLY A 156 -15.91 34.98 4.18
C GLY A 156 -15.83 35.21 5.68
N SER A 157 -16.99 35.30 6.32
CA SER A 157 -17.26 35.69 7.71
C SER A 157 -16.70 34.72 8.76
N GLU A 158 -16.39 35.25 9.95
CA GLU A 158 -15.73 34.54 11.06
C GLU A 158 -16.46 33.26 11.52
N ASP A 159 -17.80 33.20 11.41
CA ASP A 159 -18.59 32.02 11.77
C ASP A 159 -18.34 30.81 10.84
N GLN A 160 -18.02 31.04 9.57
CA GLN A 160 -17.67 29.94 8.64
C GLN A 160 -16.32 29.30 8.98
N GLY A 161 -15.41 30.06 9.61
CA GLY A 161 -14.08 29.59 10.00
C GLY A 161 -14.12 28.52 11.09
N PHE A 162 -14.97 28.69 12.11
CA PHE A 162 -15.08 27.72 13.20
C PHE A 162 -15.65 26.38 12.73
N TYR A 163 -16.74 26.39 11.94
CA TYR A 163 -17.30 25.16 11.37
C TYR A 163 -16.31 24.46 10.43
N ALA A 164 -15.60 25.21 9.58
CA ALA A 164 -14.57 24.65 8.69
C ALA A 164 -13.43 24.00 9.48
N PHE A 165 -12.97 24.65 10.55
CA PHE A 165 -11.93 24.11 11.43
C PHE A 165 -12.38 22.84 12.16
N MET A 166 -13.61 22.79 12.68
CA MET A 166 -14.18 21.58 13.30
C MET A 166 -14.31 20.43 12.29
N HIS A 167 -14.77 20.73 11.08
CA HIS A 167 -14.87 19.73 10.00
C HIS A 167 -13.49 19.15 9.64
N TRP A 168 -12.48 20.01 9.51
CA TRP A 168 -11.10 19.58 9.28
C TRP A 168 -10.55 18.72 10.44
N LEU A 169 -10.81 19.11 11.69
CA LEU A 169 -10.39 18.36 12.88
C LEU A 169 -10.99 16.95 12.93
N ILE A 170 -12.26 16.80 12.53
CA ILE A 170 -12.91 15.48 12.39
C ILE A 170 -12.17 14.63 11.35
N GLY A 171 -11.82 15.23 10.21
CA GLY A 171 -11.01 14.56 9.19
C GLY A 171 -9.66 14.06 9.71
N ILE A 172 -8.96 14.87 10.50
CA ILE A 172 -7.70 14.48 11.16
C ILE A 172 -7.90 13.34 12.16
N ALA A 173 -8.97 13.39 12.96
CA ALA A 173 -9.31 12.33 13.90
C ALA A 173 -9.60 11.00 13.17
N MET A 174 -10.33 11.06 12.05
CA MET A 174 -10.61 9.91 11.19
C MET A 174 -9.34 9.27 10.63
N LEU A 175 -8.43 10.08 10.07
CA LEU A 175 -7.15 9.58 9.55
C LEU A 175 -6.29 8.95 10.64
N THR A 176 -6.26 9.57 11.82
CA THR A 176 -5.53 9.05 12.98
C THR A 176 -6.09 7.70 13.42
N PHE A 177 -7.42 7.57 13.47
CA PHE A 177 -8.08 6.30 13.76
C PHE A 177 -7.78 5.23 12.71
N ALA A 178 -7.92 5.55 11.42
CA ALA A 178 -7.64 4.62 10.32
C ALA A 178 -6.19 4.13 10.35
N LEU A 179 -5.25 5.01 10.71
CA LEU A 179 -3.83 4.72 10.84
C LEU A 179 -3.57 3.74 11.99
N LEU A 180 -4.14 3.98 13.18
CA LEU A 180 -4.04 3.07 14.33
C LEU A 180 -4.68 1.71 14.04
N MET A 181 -5.85 1.69 13.38
CA MET A 181 -6.51 0.46 12.97
C MET A 181 -5.69 -0.33 11.93
N SER A 182 -5.06 0.36 10.97
CA SER A 182 -4.16 -0.29 10.01
C SER A 182 -2.93 -0.91 10.69
N ALA A 183 -2.35 -0.22 11.68
CA ALA A 183 -1.24 -0.76 12.48
C ALA A 183 -1.70 -1.96 13.32
N ARG A 184 -2.89 -1.88 13.94
CA ARG A 184 -3.49 -2.96 14.72
C ARG A 184 -3.76 -4.20 13.88
N MET A 185 -4.22 -4.03 12.64
CA MET A 185 -4.44 -5.12 11.68
C MET A 185 -3.13 -5.83 11.35
N GLY A 186 -2.05 -5.09 11.07
CA GLY A 186 -0.72 -5.69 10.81
C GLY A 186 -0.19 -6.48 12.00
N ILE A 187 -0.36 -5.95 13.23
CA ILE A 187 0.02 -6.66 14.47
C ILE A 187 -0.86 -7.90 14.68
N PHE A 188 -2.16 -7.81 14.37
CA PHE A 188 -3.07 -8.96 14.45
C PHE A 188 -2.62 -10.09 13.51
N GLN A 189 -2.25 -9.75 12.27
CA GLN A 189 -1.70 -10.70 11.31
C GLN A 189 -0.41 -11.36 11.82
N GLU A 190 0.53 -10.57 12.37
CA GLU A 190 1.77 -11.11 12.93
C GLU A 190 1.48 -12.12 14.07
N THR A 191 0.62 -11.76 15.02
CA THR A 191 0.26 -12.66 16.13
C THR A 191 -0.46 -13.92 15.64
N LEU A 192 -1.34 -13.77 14.65
CA LEU A 192 -2.10 -14.89 14.11
C LEU A 192 -1.17 -15.91 13.43
N TYR A 193 -0.22 -15.46 12.60
CA TYR A 193 0.71 -16.36 11.92
C TYR A 193 1.76 -16.95 12.86
N LYS A 194 2.08 -16.28 13.99
CA LYS A 194 2.85 -16.92 15.07
C LYS A 194 2.08 -18.05 15.75
N LYS A 195 0.76 -17.90 15.91
CA LYS A 195 -0.09 -18.88 16.60
C LYS A 195 -0.42 -20.09 15.72
N TYR A 196 -0.81 -19.86 14.47
CA TYR A 196 -1.32 -20.90 13.58
C TYR A 196 -0.31 -21.35 12.51
N GLY A 197 0.85 -20.71 12.43
CA GLY A 197 1.84 -20.99 11.40
C GLY A 197 1.64 -20.18 10.12
N LYS A 198 2.48 -20.48 9.12
CA LYS A 198 2.63 -19.68 7.91
C LYS A 198 1.69 -20.19 6.81
N HIS A 199 0.50 -19.62 6.75
CA HIS A 199 -0.53 -19.96 5.77
C HIS A 199 -0.84 -18.80 4.82
N SER A 200 0.17 -18.35 4.07
CA SER A 200 0.07 -17.14 3.22
C SER A 200 -0.94 -17.27 2.07
N LYS A 201 -1.00 -18.43 1.41
CA LYS A 201 -1.97 -18.70 0.34
C LYS A 201 -3.40 -18.80 0.85
N GLU A 202 -3.62 -19.53 1.95
CA GLU A 202 -4.93 -19.63 2.61
C GLU A 202 -5.43 -18.25 3.03
N ALA A 203 -4.55 -17.46 3.66
CA ALA A 203 -4.88 -16.10 4.05
C ALA A 203 -5.16 -15.19 2.85
N LEU A 204 -4.39 -15.33 1.77
CA LEU A 204 -4.64 -14.61 0.52
C LEU A 204 -6.04 -14.93 -0.02
N PHE A 205 -6.41 -16.21 -0.08
CA PHE A 205 -7.73 -16.64 -0.53
C PHE A 205 -8.85 -16.04 0.32
N TYR A 206 -8.86 -16.27 1.65
CA TYR A 206 -9.98 -15.82 2.49
C TYR A 206 -10.12 -14.30 2.57
N ASN A 207 -9.00 -13.55 2.55
CA ASN A 207 -9.06 -12.08 2.56
C ASN A 207 -9.60 -11.49 1.25
N HIS A 208 -9.63 -12.24 0.14
CA HIS A 208 -10.20 -11.78 -1.13
C HIS A 208 -11.53 -12.44 -1.46
N CYS A 209 -11.79 -13.64 -0.97
CA CYS A 209 -13.06 -14.33 -1.16
C CYS A 209 -14.18 -13.75 -0.27
N LEU A 210 -13.90 -13.49 1.02
CA LEU A 210 -14.92 -13.02 1.96
C LEU A 210 -15.50 -11.64 1.63
N PRO A 211 -14.74 -10.67 1.08
CA PRO A 211 -15.29 -9.36 0.70
C PRO A 211 -16.11 -9.37 -0.60
N LEU A 212 -16.05 -10.42 -1.43
CA LEU A 212 -16.71 -10.46 -2.74
C LEU A 212 -18.20 -10.11 -2.71
N PRO A 213 -19.02 -10.61 -1.75
CA PRO A 213 -20.43 -10.23 -1.68
C PRO A 213 -20.64 -8.71 -1.52
N GLY A 214 -19.69 -8.00 -0.91
CA GLY A 214 -19.75 -6.54 -0.76
C GLY A 214 -19.72 -5.79 -2.10
N PHE A 215 -19.14 -6.38 -3.15
CA PHE A 215 -19.14 -5.78 -4.50
C PHE A 215 -20.52 -5.75 -5.16
N LEU A 216 -21.52 -6.47 -4.62
CA LEU A 216 -22.90 -6.35 -5.09
C LEU A 216 -23.44 -4.92 -4.93
N LEU A 217 -23.00 -4.18 -3.91
CA LEU A 217 -23.33 -2.77 -3.71
C LEU A 217 -22.75 -1.86 -4.79
N LEU A 218 -21.72 -2.32 -5.50
CA LEU A 218 -21.00 -1.59 -6.55
C LEU A 218 -21.34 -2.14 -7.96
N SER A 219 -22.26 -3.11 -8.04
CA SER A 219 -22.57 -3.87 -9.27
C SER A 219 -22.96 -2.97 -10.44
N THR A 220 -23.77 -1.93 -10.21
CA THR A 220 -24.16 -0.97 -11.25
C THR A 220 -22.95 -0.29 -11.88
N ASN A 221 -22.02 0.21 -11.06
CA ASN A 221 -20.81 0.87 -11.57
C ASN A 221 -19.88 -0.13 -12.30
N ILE A 222 -19.73 -1.34 -11.77
CA ILE A 222 -18.95 -2.41 -12.41
C ILE A 222 -19.52 -2.74 -13.79
N TYR A 223 -20.84 -2.95 -13.89
CA TYR A 223 -21.51 -3.25 -15.14
C TYR A 223 -21.36 -2.13 -16.17
N SER A 224 -21.55 -0.88 -15.76
CA SER A 224 -21.35 0.28 -16.64
C SER A 224 -19.94 0.31 -17.23
N HIS A 225 -18.90 0.04 -16.41
CA HIS A 225 -17.53 -0.01 -16.93
C HIS A 225 -17.24 -1.25 -17.79
N CYS A 226 -17.92 -2.39 -17.58
CA CYS A 226 -17.85 -3.52 -18.52
C CYS A 226 -18.34 -3.11 -19.92
N VAL A 227 -19.46 -2.38 -20.00
CA VAL A 227 -20.01 -1.89 -21.28
C VAL A 227 -19.04 -0.90 -21.94
N LEU A 228 -18.48 0.02 -21.17
CA LEU A 228 -17.48 0.97 -21.66
C LEU A 228 -16.21 0.29 -22.18
N PHE A 229 -15.72 -0.74 -21.47
CA PHE A 229 -14.54 -1.49 -21.90
C PHE A 229 -14.78 -2.23 -23.23
N ASN A 230 -16.00 -2.75 -23.45
CA ASN A 230 -16.38 -3.36 -24.73
C ASN A 230 -16.39 -2.38 -25.90
N GLN A 231 -16.55 -1.08 -25.63
CA GLN A 231 -16.52 -0.02 -26.65
C GLN A 231 -15.12 0.51 -26.92
N SER A 232 -14.10 0.04 -26.19
CA SER A 232 -12.72 0.46 -26.39
C SER A 232 -12.15 -0.06 -27.71
N THR A 233 -11.08 0.60 -28.19
CA THR A 233 -10.46 0.27 -29.46
C THR A 233 -10.03 -1.20 -29.49
N PRO A 234 -10.50 -1.97 -30.48
CA PRO A 234 -10.11 -3.36 -30.60
C PRO A 234 -8.68 -3.47 -31.13
N VAL A 235 -7.90 -4.38 -30.53
CA VAL A 235 -6.51 -4.65 -30.93
C VAL A 235 -6.40 -6.13 -31.31
N LEU A 236 -5.74 -6.39 -32.43
CA LEU A 236 -5.39 -7.74 -32.87
C LEU A 236 -4.33 -8.32 -31.95
N ILE A 237 -4.63 -9.45 -31.32
CA ILE A 237 -3.66 -10.18 -30.51
C ILE A 237 -2.64 -10.83 -31.45
N PRO A 238 -1.32 -10.53 -31.31
CA PRO A 238 -0.29 -11.15 -32.14
C PRO A 238 -0.37 -12.68 -32.03
N GLY A 239 -0.56 -13.35 -33.17
CA GLY A 239 -0.55 -14.81 -33.28
C GLY A 239 -1.90 -15.52 -33.07
N VAL A 240 -3.01 -14.81 -32.80
CA VAL A 240 -4.32 -15.45 -32.53
C VAL A 240 -5.44 -14.97 -33.46
N GLU A 241 -5.19 -14.01 -34.35
CA GLU A 241 -6.20 -13.36 -35.24
C GLU A 241 -7.49 -12.88 -34.53
N LEU A 242 -7.45 -12.82 -33.18
CA LEU A 242 -8.56 -12.43 -32.35
C LEU A 242 -8.44 -10.95 -32.01
N SER A 243 -9.53 -10.24 -32.25
CA SER A 243 -9.64 -8.81 -31.97
C SER A 243 -10.30 -8.60 -30.60
N VAL A 244 -9.55 -8.04 -29.65
CA VAL A 244 -10.03 -7.83 -28.27
C VAL A 244 -9.95 -6.34 -27.91
N PRO A 245 -10.96 -5.75 -27.26
CA PRO A 245 -10.89 -4.37 -26.80
C PRO A 245 -9.71 -4.16 -25.85
N ILE A 246 -8.90 -3.13 -26.09
CA ILE A 246 -7.62 -2.91 -25.41
C ILE A 246 -7.75 -2.82 -23.88
N MET A 247 -8.88 -2.32 -23.38
CA MET A 247 -9.12 -2.19 -21.93
C MET A 247 -9.15 -3.54 -21.22
N TRP A 248 -9.63 -4.59 -21.86
CA TRP A 248 -9.61 -5.94 -21.29
C TRP A 248 -8.19 -6.49 -21.18
N ILE A 249 -7.30 -6.13 -22.11
CA ILE A 249 -5.88 -6.50 -22.05
C ILE A 249 -5.20 -5.78 -20.89
N TYR A 250 -5.41 -4.47 -20.74
CA TYR A 250 -4.89 -3.70 -19.61
C TYR A 250 -5.42 -4.22 -18.27
N LEU A 251 -6.71 -4.54 -18.19
CA LEU A 251 -7.32 -5.15 -17.00
C LEU A 251 -6.67 -6.50 -16.68
N LEU A 252 -6.47 -7.37 -17.67
CA LEU A 252 -5.86 -8.68 -17.47
C LEU A 252 -4.43 -8.56 -16.93
N ILE A 253 -3.60 -7.71 -17.53
CA ILE A 253 -2.23 -7.50 -17.06
C ILE A 253 -2.24 -6.87 -15.66
N ASN A 254 -3.14 -5.92 -15.41
CA ASN A 254 -3.33 -5.34 -14.08
C ASN A 254 -3.68 -6.41 -13.03
N VAL A 255 -4.60 -7.33 -13.33
CA VAL A 255 -4.98 -8.43 -12.45
C VAL A 255 -3.79 -9.37 -12.17
N ILE A 256 -3.02 -9.76 -13.19
CA ILE A 256 -1.86 -10.65 -13.05
C ILE A 256 -0.77 -9.99 -12.17
N THR A 257 -0.43 -8.75 -12.49
CA THR A 257 0.57 -7.97 -11.72
C THR A 257 0.11 -7.73 -10.29
N GLN A 258 -1.18 -7.47 -10.06
CA GLN A 258 -1.75 -7.37 -8.72
C GLN A 258 -1.64 -8.69 -7.96
N TYR A 259 -1.95 -9.83 -8.59
CA TYR A 259 -1.80 -11.14 -7.97
C TYR A 259 -0.37 -11.37 -7.49
N VAL A 260 0.63 -11.08 -8.34
CA VAL A 260 2.05 -11.17 -7.99
C VAL A 260 2.39 -10.26 -6.80
N CYS A 261 1.95 -9.00 -6.86
CA CYS A 261 2.12 -7.99 -5.82
C CYS A 261 1.59 -8.47 -4.47
N ILE A 262 0.30 -8.82 -4.41
CA ILE A 262 -0.39 -9.13 -3.15
C ILE A 262 0.07 -10.48 -2.58
N ARG A 263 0.39 -11.45 -3.44
CA ARG A 263 1.00 -12.71 -3.00
C ARG A 263 2.35 -12.45 -2.32
N GLY A 264 3.16 -11.56 -2.89
CA GLY A 264 4.40 -11.09 -2.25
C GLY A 264 4.15 -10.47 -0.88
N VAL A 265 3.13 -9.59 -0.75
CA VAL A 265 2.76 -8.98 0.52
C VAL A 265 2.36 -10.04 1.56
N PHE A 266 1.48 -10.99 1.20
CA PHE A 266 1.04 -12.03 2.15
C PHE A 266 2.16 -12.97 2.56
N ILE A 267 3.08 -13.33 1.65
CA ILE A 267 4.29 -14.08 2.03
C ILE A 267 5.11 -13.24 3.02
N LEU A 268 5.36 -11.96 2.73
CA LEU A 268 6.11 -11.08 3.62
C LEU A 268 5.47 -10.98 5.01
N THR A 269 4.13 -10.88 5.09
CA THR A 269 3.40 -10.83 6.37
C THR A 269 3.55 -12.10 7.19
N THR A 270 3.70 -13.27 6.55
CA THR A 270 3.97 -14.53 7.27
C THR A 270 5.43 -14.73 7.67
N GLU A 271 6.35 -14.02 7.02
CA GLU A 271 7.80 -14.19 7.20
C GLU A 271 8.44 -13.11 8.08
N CYS A 272 7.80 -11.94 8.20
CA CYS A 272 8.38 -10.77 8.84
C CYS A 272 7.46 -10.17 9.90
N ALA A 273 8.04 -9.40 10.83
CA ALA A 273 7.27 -8.60 11.77
C ALA A 273 6.42 -7.53 11.05
N SER A 274 5.29 -7.17 11.65
CA SER A 274 4.34 -6.17 11.13
C SER A 274 5.01 -4.84 10.77
N LEU A 275 6.02 -4.44 11.54
CA LEU A 275 6.78 -3.22 11.30
C LEU A 275 7.60 -3.29 9.99
N THR A 276 8.28 -4.42 9.73
CA THR A 276 9.04 -4.63 8.49
C THR A 276 8.11 -4.68 7.28
N VAL A 277 6.97 -5.37 7.40
CA VAL A 277 5.94 -5.39 6.34
C VAL A 277 5.47 -3.98 6.02
N THR A 278 5.18 -3.19 7.06
CA THR A 278 4.74 -1.79 6.91
C THR A 278 5.81 -0.95 6.23
N LEU A 279 7.08 -1.13 6.58
CA LEU A 279 8.19 -0.45 5.92
C LEU A 279 8.28 -0.79 4.43
N VAL A 280 8.28 -2.08 4.07
CA VAL A 280 8.37 -2.49 2.66
C VAL A 280 7.18 -1.96 1.84
N VAL A 281 5.97 -2.03 2.39
CA VAL A 281 4.77 -1.50 1.71
C VAL A 281 4.81 0.02 1.57
N THR A 282 5.33 0.74 2.57
CA THR A 282 5.54 2.19 2.50
C THR A 282 6.58 2.56 1.46
N LEU A 283 7.72 1.86 1.43
CA LEU A 283 8.77 2.08 0.43
C LEU A 283 8.28 1.80 -0.99
N ARG A 284 7.50 0.75 -1.18
CA ARG A 284 6.81 0.48 -2.45
C ARG A 284 5.97 1.67 -2.90
N LYS A 285 5.10 2.20 -2.03
CA LYS A 285 4.23 3.34 -2.36
C LYS A 285 5.06 4.58 -2.69
N PHE A 286 6.13 4.81 -1.93
CA PHE A 286 7.06 5.91 -2.16
C PHE A 286 7.76 5.79 -3.52
N LEU A 287 8.31 4.63 -3.87
CA LEU A 287 8.93 4.40 -5.19
C LEU A 287 7.91 4.50 -6.33
N SER A 288 6.68 4.03 -6.12
CA SER A 288 5.60 4.17 -7.12
C SER A 288 5.28 5.65 -7.37
N LEU A 289 5.30 6.49 -6.33
CA LEU A 289 5.13 7.94 -6.45
C LEU A 289 6.30 8.58 -7.19
N ILE A 290 7.55 8.22 -6.88
CA ILE A 290 8.72 8.72 -7.63
C ILE A 290 8.62 8.33 -9.11
N PHE A 291 8.31 7.06 -9.39
CA PHE A 291 8.15 6.58 -10.75
C PHE A 291 7.05 7.35 -11.48
N SER A 292 5.90 7.58 -10.84
CA SER A 292 4.82 8.39 -11.39
C SER A 292 5.29 9.82 -11.71
N ILE A 293 5.99 10.50 -10.80
CA ILE A 293 6.51 11.86 -11.05
C ILE A 293 7.44 11.88 -12.27
N ILE A 294 8.37 10.92 -12.36
CA ILE A 294 9.32 10.82 -13.48
C ILE A 294 8.60 10.48 -14.79
N TYR A 295 7.72 9.48 -14.78
CA TYR A 295 7.00 9.02 -15.97
C TYR A 295 6.08 10.10 -16.54
N PHE A 296 5.38 10.83 -15.67
CA PHE A 296 4.49 11.93 -16.05
C PHE A 296 5.19 13.28 -16.24
N GLN A 297 6.52 13.31 -16.19
CA GLN A 297 7.32 14.52 -16.41
C GLN A 297 6.95 15.68 -15.47
N ASN A 298 6.51 15.36 -14.26
CA ASN A 298 6.25 16.37 -13.24
C ASN A 298 7.60 16.93 -12.72
N PRO A 299 7.71 18.25 -12.46
CA PRO A 299 8.98 18.88 -12.09
C PRO A 299 9.54 18.34 -10.77
N PHE A 300 10.59 17.53 -10.83
CA PHE A 300 11.23 16.95 -9.65
C PHE A 300 12.24 17.93 -9.02
N THR A 301 11.80 18.67 -8.00
CA THR A 301 12.64 19.68 -7.33
C THR A 301 13.80 19.07 -6.52
N THR A 302 14.81 19.88 -6.20
CA THR A 302 15.91 19.52 -5.30
C THR A 302 15.42 18.96 -3.95
N TRP A 303 14.29 19.44 -3.44
CA TRP A 303 13.73 18.95 -2.19
C TRP A 303 13.18 17.52 -2.29
N HIS A 304 12.70 17.10 -3.47
CA HIS A 304 12.33 15.71 -3.68
C HIS A 304 13.56 14.80 -3.65
N TRP A 305 14.71 15.26 -4.16
CA TRP A 305 15.99 14.55 -4.05
C TRP A 305 16.43 14.41 -2.59
N VAL A 306 16.37 15.50 -1.83
CA VAL A 306 16.68 15.47 -0.38
C VAL A 306 15.78 14.50 0.36
N GLY A 307 14.46 14.59 0.17
CA GLY A 307 13.51 13.66 0.81
C GLY A 307 13.77 12.21 0.43
N THR A 308 14.07 11.94 -0.85
CA THR A 308 14.43 10.59 -1.35
C THR A 308 15.70 10.06 -0.70
N ALA A 309 16.75 10.88 -0.60
CA ALA A 309 17.98 10.51 0.07
C ALA A 309 17.74 10.18 1.55
N VAL A 310 16.93 10.98 2.25
CA VAL A 310 16.57 10.75 3.66
C VAL A 310 15.79 9.44 3.84
N VAL A 311 14.81 9.14 2.98
CA VAL A 311 14.10 7.84 3.00
C VAL A 311 15.06 6.68 2.76
N PHE A 312 15.98 6.81 1.82
CA PHE A 312 16.96 5.78 1.49
C PHE A 312 17.90 5.51 2.67
N VAL A 313 18.47 6.54 3.28
CA VAL A 313 19.33 6.43 4.49
C VAL A 313 18.55 5.78 5.64
N GLY A 314 17.32 6.22 5.90
CA GLY A 314 16.46 5.62 6.92
C GLY A 314 16.20 4.12 6.66
N THR A 315 16.05 3.72 5.40
CA THR A 315 15.85 2.33 5.00
C THR A 315 17.10 1.47 5.18
N LEU A 316 18.27 1.98 4.79
CA LEU A 316 19.56 1.30 5.01
C LEU A 316 19.85 1.10 6.49
N LEU A 317 19.53 2.12 7.30
CA LEU A 317 19.64 2.03 8.76
C LEU A 317 18.69 0.97 9.33
N TYR A 318 17.45 0.88 8.80
CA TYR A 318 16.51 -0.16 9.21
C TYR A 318 17.06 -1.55 8.94
N THR A 319 17.61 -1.76 7.75
CA THR A 319 18.00 -3.09 7.28
C THR A 319 19.33 -3.54 7.88
N GLU A 320 19.99 -2.71 8.68
CA GLU A 320 21.30 -3.00 9.29
C GLU A 320 22.32 -3.43 8.21
N VAL A 321 22.10 -3.00 6.96
CA VAL A 321 22.98 -3.29 5.83
C VAL A 321 24.33 -2.64 6.07
N TRP A 322 24.34 -1.43 6.65
CA TRP A 322 25.58 -0.74 6.97
C TRP A 322 26.42 -1.50 8.00
N SER A 323 25.83 -2.02 9.07
CA SER A 323 26.57 -2.82 10.06
C SER A 323 27.03 -4.17 9.48
N SER A 324 26.24 -4.78 8.60
CA SER A 324 26.60 -6.04 7.93
C SER A 324 27.73 -5.85 6.90
N VAL A 325 27.67 -4.78 6.10
CA VAL A 325 28.72 -4.40 5.14
C VAL A 325 30.00 -4.00 5.88
N TRP A 326 29.88 -3.25 6.97
CA TRP A 326 31.04 -2.82 7.74
C TRP A 326 31.67 -3.96 8.56
N ALA A 327 30.88 -4.94 9.01
CA ALA A 327 31.37 -6.20 9.57
C ALA A 327 32.06 -7.07 8.50
N ALA A 328 31.53 -7.13 7.28
CA ALA A 328 32.15 -7.84 6.17
C ALA A 328 33.46 -7.17 5.70
N LEU A 329 33.52 -5.84 5.70
CA LEU A 329 34.72 -5.06 5.35
C LEU A 329 35.81 -5.13 6.41
N ARG A 330 35.46 -5.37 7.68
CA ARG A 330 36.44 -5.52 8.77
C ARG A 330 37.13 -6.88 8.80
N GLY A 331 36.68 -7.85 7.99
CA GLY A 331 37.20 -9.21 8.04
C GLY A 331 36.94 -9.88 9.41
N PRO A 332 37.19 -11.19 9.54
CA PRO A 332 37.08 -11.86 10.83
C PRO A 332 38.20 -11.37 11.75
N ASP A 333 37.89 -10.42 12.64
CA ASP A 333 38.81 -10.05 13.70
C ASP A 333 39.09 -11.29 14.58
N ALA A 334 40.37 -11.64 14.64
CA ALA A 334 40.97 -12.75 15.35
C ALA A 334 40.48 -12.85 16.80
N LYS A 335 39.46 -13.70 17.04
CA LYS A 335 39.17 -14.27 18.35
C LYS A 335 39.86 -15.62 18.52
N GLU A 336 41.17 -15.65 18.33
CA GLU A 336 41.98 -16.81 18.70
C GLU A 336 43.44 -16.38 18.88
N LYS A 337 43.74 -15.83 20.06
CA LYS A 337 45.06 -15.85 20.75
C LYS A 337 45.04 -14.86 21.91
N LYS A 338 44.62 -15.35 23.07
CA LYS A 338 45.16 -15.06 24.41
C LYS A 338 44.37 -15.87 25.44
N ALA A 339 44.58 -17.17 25.37
CA ALA A 339 44.40 -18.10 26.47
C ALA A 339 45.59 -19.08 26.37
N GLU A 340 46.74 -18.59 26.81
CA GLU A 340 47.86 -19.38 27.35
C GLU A 340 48.63 -18.47 28.31
#